data_AF-A0A662I0G1-F1
#
_entry.id   AF-A0A662I0G1-F1
#
_cell.length_a   1.000
_cell.length_b   1.000
_cell.length_c   1.000
_cell.angle_alpha   90.00
_cell.angle_beta   90.00
_cell.angle_gamma   90.00
#
_symmetry.space_group_name_H-M   'P 1'
#
loop_
_entity.id
_entity.type
_entity.pdbx_description
1 polymer ?
#
loop_
_entity_poly.entity_id
_entity_poly.type
_entity_poly.pdbx_seq_one_letter_code
_entity_poly.pdbx_strand_id
1 'polypeptide(L)'
;MYRYGVELWKRGFLVFAIKGVGYGFSRREALLEAKKPVTIPRGFVYRLDYRSRQVTIASLNFLRKGGGLAVPGINNGLMWIDIEGRLAGEMGDMVLDRFNGCFIERTPRGGLHVALKVDDLSLVKWRGVKGFLDNKTYGYCITYPSRLYLKYSGVEEELVYEKLSKVDLWDTGKASKYRRALKWLLGEVEGYVADVSPAEGSVKYNCVPEPVQKLVSGLSLNRLLLLFQLVCDEVGCGRCVEYYLSQLYSSEPIELKNPAYPTSVPRGLHTVLEVELLGGLRLIGASPKQLEELCSRIKYTVDGKEYSMETPPARNLYYNTLRGTYSIALKGLCPLMVANSLHGRYVPRTLCTSTLVKKVSSLTQNNPLKILELLEAVLELETR
;
A
#
# COMPACT_ATOMS: atom_id res chain seq x y z
N MET A 1 -26.05 0.04 9.87
CA MET A 1 -24.72 -0.58 9.67
C MET A 1 -24.53 -1.93 10.35
N TYR A 2 -24.46 -2.00 11.69
CA TYR A 2 -24.17 -3.26 12.40
C TYR A 2 -25.02 -4.47 11.97
N ARG A 3 -26.35 -4.32 11.87
CA ARG A 3 -27.25 -5.42 11.44
C ARG A 3 -26.88 -5.98 10.07
N TYR A 4 -26.57 -5.12 9.10
CA TYR A 4 -26.16 -5.54 7.76
C TYR A 4 -24.78 -6.23 7.77
N GLY A 5 -23.84 -5.72 8.57
CA GLY A 5 -22.54 -6.39 8.78
C GLY A 5 -22.69 -7.80 9.37
N VAL A 6 -23.61 -7.99 10.32
CA VAL A 6 -23.92 -9.32 10.87
C VAL A 6 -24.51 -10.24 9.82
N GLU A 7 -25.41 -9.74 8.97
CA GLU A 7 -25.99 -10.55 7.89
C GLU A 7 -24.92 -11.00 6.89
N LEU A 8 -24.04 -10.09 6.46
CA LEU A 8 -22.88 -10.43 5.63
C LEU A 8 -22.02 -11.51 6.28
N TRP A 9 -21.71 -11.37 7.57
CA TRP A 9 -20.93 -12.37 8.29
C TRP A 9 -21.61 -13.74 8.35
N LYS A 10 -22.93 -13.80 8.59
CA LYS A 10 -23.71 -15.06 8.54
C LYS A 10 -23.66 -15.73 7.17
N ARG A 11 -23.60 -14.92 6.11
CA ARG A 11 -23.43 -15.38 4.71
C ARG A 11 -21.98 -15.71 4.35
N GLY A 12 -21.06 -15.66 5.32
CA GLY A 12 -19.66 -16.03 5.13
C GLY A 12 -18.75 -14.91 4.62
N PHE A 13 -19.22 -13.66 4.59
CA PHE A 13 -18.41 -12.53 4.16
C PHE A 13 -17.48 -12.05 5.29
N LEU A 14 -16.23 -11.80 4.92
CA LEU A 14 -15.32 -10.94 5.66
C LEU A 14 -15.76 -9.48 5.50
N VAL A 15 -15.79 -8.74 6.60
CA VAL A 15 -16.16 -7.33 6.65
C VAL A 15 -15.10 -6.52 7.36
N PHE A 16 -14.94 -5.26 6.95
CA PHE A 16 -14.10 -4.27 7.63
C PHE A 16 -14.94 -3.13 8.15
N ALA A 17 -14.55 -2.63 9.33
CA ALA A 17 -15.02 -1.35 9.82
C ALA A 17 -14.09 -0.22 9.37
N ILE A 18 -14.69 0.85 8.88
CA ILE A 18 -14.04 2.15 8.67
C ILE A 18 -14.57 3.15 9.71
N LYS A 19 -13.82 4.24 9.93
CA LYS A 19 -14.15 5.22 10.97
C LYS A 19 -15.54 5.82 10.80
N GLY A 20 -15.97 6.10 9.56
CA GLY A 20 -17.30 6.62 9.25
C GLY A 20 -17.52 8.09 9.63
N VAL A 21 -16.66 8.68 10.45
CA VAL A 21 -16.68 10.10 10.80
C VAL A 21 -15.28 10.67 10.63
N GLY A 22 -15.17 11.84 10.02
CA GLY A 22 -13.91 12.52 9.80
C GLY A 22 -13.98 14.01 10.05
N TYR A 23 -12.89 14.55 10.58
CA TYR A 23 -12.68 15.93 10.98
C TYR A 23 -11.43 16.46 10.26
N GLY A 24 -11.45 17.70 9.83
CA GLY A 24 -10.26 18.30 9.22
C GLY A 24 -10.42 19.78 8.90
N PHE A 25 -9.34 20.39 8.42
CA PHE A 25 -9.35 21.78 7.95
C PHE A 25 -9.82 21.89 6.49
N SER A 26 -9.91 20.76 5.79
CA SER A 26 -10.47 20.68 4.44
C SER A 26 -11.39 19.48 4.29
N ARG A 27 -12.31 19.57 3.31
CA ARG A 27 -13.16 18.44 2.90
C ARG A 27 -12.34 17.19 2.61
N ARG A 28 -11.18 17.35 1.97
CA ARG A 28 -10.29 16.25 1.59
C ARG A 28 -9.74 15.53 2.82
N GLU A 29 -9.31 16.27 3.84
CA GLU A 29 -8.79 15.69 5.09
C GLU A 29 -9.87 14.93 5.85
N ALA A 30 -11.03 15.58 6.09
CA ALA A 30 -12.17 14.95 6.75
C ALA A 30 -12.59 13.68 6.01
N LEU A 31 -12.64 13.71 4.67
CA LEU A 31 -12.98 12.55 3.86
C LEU A 31 -11.96 11.41 3.97
N LEU A 32 -10.66 11.71 3.97
CA LEU A 32 -9.62 10.70 4.15
C LEU A 32 -9.70 10.06 5.53
N GLU A 33 -10.03 10.86 6.56
CA GLU A 33 -10.19 10.36 7.92
C GLU A 33 -11.43 9.47 8.07
N ALA A 34 -12.58 9.89 7.52
CA ALA A 34 -13.82 9.12 7.57
C ALA A 34 -13.70 7.76 6.85
N LYS A 35 -12.95 7.72 5.74
CA LYS A 35 -12.68 6.49 4.96
C LYS A 35 -11.59 5.58 5.57
N LYS A 36 -10.95 5.99 6.68
CA LYS A 36 -9.83 5.25 7.28
C LYS A 36 -10.31 3.89 7.80
N PRO A 37 -9.68 2.78 7.39
CA PRO A 37 -9.97 1.47 7.97
C PRO A 37 -9.45 1.39 9.39
N VAL A 38 -10.26 0.82 10.28
CA VAL A 38 -9.94 0.72 11.72
C VAL A 38 -9.50 -0.69 12.11
N THR A 39 -9.96 -1.68 11.36
CA THR A 39 -9.91 -3.11 11.76
C THR A 39 -9.11 -3.98 10.79
N ILE A 40 -8.56 -3.38 9.73
CA ILE A 40 -7.65 -4.06 8.82
C ILE A 40 -6.28 -4.16 9.51
N PRO A 41 -5.78 -5.36 9.83
CA PRO A 41 -4.48 -5.53 10.47
C PRO A 41 -3.35 -5.09 9.53
N ARG A 42 -2.20 -4.74 10.11
CA ARG A 42 -0.98 -4.48 9.34
C ARG A 42 -0.62 -5.74 8.53
N GLY A 43 -0.26 -5.56 7.26
CA GLY A 43 0.10 -6.67 6.37
C GLY A 43 -1.09 -7.53 5.92
N PHE A 44 -2.33 -7.05 6.02
CA PHE A 44 -3.50 -7.75 5.50
C PHE A 44 -3.36 -8.04 4.00
N VAL A 45 -3.59 -9.29 3.61
CA VAL A 45 -3.41 -9.76 2.22
C VAL A 45 -4.76 -10.01 1.56
N TYR A 46 -4.95 -9.39 0.40
CA TYR A 46 -6.11 -9.64 -0.46
C TYR A 46 -5.85 -10.90 -1.30
N ARG A 47 -6.38 -12.04 -0.84
CA ARG A 47 -6.31 -13.32 -1.54
C ARG A 47 -7.60 -14.11 -1.32
N LEU A 48 -7.89 -15.01 -2.26
CA LEU A 48 -8.97 -15.98 -2.09
C LEU A 48 -8.81 -16.73 -0.76
N ASP A 49 -9.95 -17.03 -0.13
CA ASP A 49 -10.09 -17.89 1.05
C ASP A 49 -9.44 -17.39 2.35
N TYR A 50 -8.78 -16.22 2.37
CA TYR A 50 -8.31 -15.63 3.61
C TYR A 50 -9.47 -14.95 4.36
N ARG A 51 -9.93 -15.60 5.45
CA ARG A 51 -11.02 -15.14 6.32
C ARG A 51 -10.60 -15.11 7.77
N SER A 52 -10.25 -13.92 8.28
CA SER A 52 -9.93 -13.76 9.70
C SER A 52 -11.21 -13.51 10.51
N ARG A 53 -11.57 -14.50 11.34
CA ARG A 53 -12.68 -14.38 12.31
C ARG A 53 -12.45 -13.25 13.31
N GLN A 54 -11.21 -13.05 13.74
CA GLN A 54 -10.83 -11.97 14.66
C GLN A 54 -11.08 -10.59 14.06
N VAL A 55 -10.68 -10.39 12.80
CA VAL A 55 -10.92 -9.14 12.07
C VAL A 55 -12.42 -8.88 11.89
N THR A 56 -13.18 -9.92 11.59
CA THR A 56 -14.64 -9.80 11.45
C THR A 56 -15.30 -9.42 12.78
N ILE A 57 -14.95 -10.08 13.89
CA ILE A 57 -15.48 -9.77 15.23
C ILE A 57 -15.12 -8.33 15.63
N ALA A 58 -13.86 -7.92 15.43
CA ALA A 58 -13.42 -6.55 15.72
C ALA A 58 -14.21 -5.52 14.89
N SER A 59 -14.44 -5.81 13.61
CA SER A 59 -15.24 -4.98 12.70
C SER A 59 -16.68 -4.86 13.17
N LEU A 60 -17.34 -5.98 13.48
CA LEU A 60 -18.71 -5.97 13.98
C LEU A 60 -18.84 -5.20 15.30
N ASN A 61 -17.89 -5.37 16.22
CA ASN A 61 -17.87 -4.63 17.48
C ASN A 61 -17.70 -3.12 17.27
N PHE A 62 -16.88 -2.70 16.30
CA PHE A 62 -16.76 -1.30 15.94
C PHE A 62 -18.04 -0.76 15.30
N LEU A 63 -18.65 -1.51 14.38
CA LEU A 63 -19.89 -1.11 13.71
C LEU A 63 -21.07 -0.94 14.68
N ARG A 64 -21.07 -1.62 15.84
CA ARG A 64 -22.05 -1.37 16.92
C ARG A 64 -21.96 0.04 17.50
N LYS A 65 -20.76 0.63 17.51
CA LYS A 65 -20.47 1.94 18.10
C LYS A 65 -20.70 3.11 17.14
N GLY A 66 -21.06 2.84 15.88
CA GLY A 66 -21.16 3.84 14.83
C GLY A 66 -19.88 3.90 13.99
N GLY A 67 -20.02 3.57 12.70
CA GLY A 67 -18.92 3.50 11.75
C GLY A 67 -19.44 3.03 10.38
N GLY A 68 -18.60 3.15 9.35
CA GLY A 68 -18.92 2.66 8.01
C GLY A 68 -18.45 1.23 7.81
N LEU A 69 -19.04 0.54 6.84
CA LEU A 69 -18.73 -0.82 6.45
C LEU A 69 -17.97 -0.81 5.12
N ALA A 70 -16.93 -1.61 5.06
CA ALA A 70 -16.26 -1.96 3.83
C ALA A 70 -16.23 -3.47 3.62
N VAL A 71 -16.29 -3.88 2.35
CA VAL A 71 -16.28 -5.29 1.96
C VAL A 71 -15.07 -5.53 1.04
N PRO A 72 -14.09 -6.35 1.45
CA PRO A 72 -12.99 -6.74 0.56
C PRO A 72 -13.51 -7.56 -0.63
N GLY A 73 -12.90 -7.38 -1.80
CA GLY A 73 -13.28 -8.09 -3.02
C GLY A 73 -12.91 -9.57 -2.97
N ILE A 74 -11.67 -9.87 -3.34
CA ILE A 74 -11.21 -11.23 -3.60
C ILE A 74 -11.31 -12.16 -2.37
N ASN A 75 -11.17 -11.65 -1.14
CA ASN A 75 -11.35 -12.45 0.09
C ASN A 75 -12.77 -13.02 0.22
N ASN A 76 -13.74 -12.33 -0.38
CA ASN A 76 -15.14 -12.72 -0.43
C ASN A 76 -15.52 -13.39 -1.76
N GLY A 77 -14.55 -13.69 -2.63
CA GLY A 77 -14.81 -14.16 -3.98
C GLY A 77 -15.60 -13.13 -4.80
N LEU A 78 -15.36 -11.83 -4.57
CA LEU A 78 -15.99 -10.74 -5.30
C LEU A 78 -14.99 -9.97 -6.16
N MET A 79 -15.44 -9.55 -7.34
CA MET A 79 -14.84 -8.50 -8.14
C MET A 79 -15.64 -7.22 -7.91
N TRP A 80 -14.93 -6.14 -7.61
CA TRP A 80 -15.51 -4.80 -7.50
C TRP A 80 -15.03 -3.95 -8.66
N ILE A 81 -15.99 -3.41 -9.40
CA ILE A 81 -15.77 -2.43 -10.45
C ILE A 81 -16.19 -1.07 -9.89
N ASP A 82 -15.23 -0.15 -9.73
CA ASP A 82 -15.45 1.20 -9.20
C ASP A 82 -15.41 2.20 -10.35
N ILE A 83 -16.58 2.69 -10.75
CA ILE A 83 -16.78 3.60 -11.88
C ILE A 83 -16.86 5.03 -11.32
N GLU A 84 -15.98 5.92 -11.79
CA GLU A 84 -15.94 7.29 -11.34
C GLU A 84 -17.17 8.11 -11.80
N GLY A 85 -17.50 9.17 -11.06
CA GLY A 85 -18.74 9.92 -11.22
C GLY A 85 -18.98 10.50 -12.60
N ARG A 86 -17.92 10.89 -13.33
CA ARG A 86 -18.04 11.38 -14.70
C ARG A 86 -18.55 10.28 -15.64
N LEU A 87 -17.88 9.13 -15.65
CA LEU A 87 -18.26 8.00 -16.49
C LEU A 87 -19.64 7.46 -16.09
N ALA A 88 -19.92 7.38 -14.79
CA ALA A 88 -21.24 7.00 -14.29
C ALA A 88 -22.36 7.94 -14.74
N GLY A 89 -22.08 9.24 -14.90
CA GLY A 89 -23.04 10.20 -15.44
C GLY A 89 -23.31 10.02 -16.95
N GLU A 90 -22.29 9.63 -17.71
CA GLU A 90 -22.38 9.45 -19.17
C GLU A 90 -23.03 8.10 -19.55
N MET A 91 -22.75 7.02 -18.80
CA MET A 91 -23.19 5.66 -19.17
C MET A 91 -23.87 4.87 -18.04
N GLY A 92 -24.27 5.51 -16.95
CA GLY A 92 -24.84 4.85 -15.78
C GLY A 92 -26.04 3.95 -16.10
N ASP A 93 -26.96 4.42 -16.94
CA ASP A 93 -28.15 3.64 -17.33
C ASP A 93 -27.77 2.39 -18.14
N MET A 94 -26.78 2.50 -19.03
CA MET A 94 -26.26 1.35 -19.79
C MET A 94 -25.55 0.35 -18.88
N VAL A 95 -24.84 0.82 -17.86
CA VAL A 95 -24.22 -0.04 -16.83
C VAL A 95 -25.31 -0.77 -16.05
N LEU A 96 -26.36 -0.08 -15.60
CA LEU A 96 -27.47 -0.69 -14.87
C LEU A 96 -28.18 -1.78 -15.70
N ASP A 97 -28.39 -1.53 -16.99
CA ASP A 97 -29.00 -2.50 -17.91
C ASP A 97 -28.09 -3.72 -18.14
N ARG A 98 -26.83 -3.50 -18.52
CA ARG A 98 -25.89 -4.58 -18.88
C ARG A 98 -25.44 -5.41 -17.67
N PHE A 99 -25.55 -4.87 -16.46
CA PHE A 99 -25.24 -5.55 -15.20
C PHE A 99 -26.50 -5.79 -14.33
N ASN A 100 -27.70 -5.89 -14.92
CA ASN A 100 -28.99 -5.93 -14.23
C ASN A 100 -29.21 -7.06 -13.19
N GLY A 101 -28.40 -8.11 -13.19
CA GLY A 101 -28.38 -9.17 -12.17
C GLY A 101 -27.21 -9.06 -11.18
N CYS A 102 -26.60 -7.88 -11.06
CA CYS A 102 -25.51 -7.61 -10.13
C CYS A 102 -25.97 -6.69 -9.00
N PHE A 103 -25.25 -6.76 -7.89
CA PHE A 103 -25.31 -5.70 -6.88
C PHE A 103 -24.65 -4.44 -7.44
N ILE A 104 -25.42 -3.36 -7.50
CA ILE A 104 -25.00 -2.04 -7.96
C ILE A 104 -25.44 -0.98 -6.95
N GLU A 105 -24.54 -0.08 -6.62
CA GLU A 105 -24.78 1.08 -5.75
C GLU A 105 -24.17 2.35 -6.34
N ARG A 106 -24.74 3.50 -5.96
CA ARG A 106 -24.20 4.83 -6.21
C ARG A 106 -23.26 5.20 -5.07
N THR A 107 -22.07 5.69 -5.43
CA THR A 107 -21.11 6.23 -4.46
C THR A 107 -21.47 7.69 -4.15
N PRO A 108 -21.04 8.24 -2.99
CA PRO A 108 -21.34 9.62 -2.62
C PRO A 108 -20.78 10.70 -3.55
N ARG A 109 -19.95 10.34 -4.54
CA ARG A 109 -19.42 11.26 -5.56
C ARG A 109 -20.08 11.07 -6.92
N GLY A 110 -21.23 10.39 -6.96
CA GLY A 110 -21.97 10.12 -8.19
C GLY A 110 -21.44 8.96 -9.03
N GLY A 111 -20.38 8.27 -8.58
CA GLY A 111 -19.86 7.06 -9.23
C GLY A 111 -20.74 5.83 -8.97
N LEU A 112 -20.35 4.69 -9.52
CA LEU A 112 -21.02 3.40 -9.29
C LEU A 112 -20.04 2.36 -8.77
N HIS A 113 -20.47 1.53 -7.82
CA HIS A 113 -19.81 0.25 -7.58
C HIS A 113 -20.67 -0.87 -8.17
N VAL A 114 -20.05 -1.77 -8.93
CA VAL A 114 -20.65 -3.03 -9.40
C VAL A 114 -19.90 -4.19 -8.77
N ALA A 115 -20.62 -5.10 -8.10
CA ALA A 115 -20.03 -6.31 -7.53
C ALA A 115 -20.38 -7.53 -8.38
N LEU A 116 -19.43 -8.43 -8.60
CA LEU A 116 -19.62 -9.70 -9.32
C LEU A 116 -18.98 -10.85 -8.54
N LYS A 117 -19.59 -12.03 -8.54
CA LYS A 117 -18.96 -13.24 -7.96
C LYS A 117 -17.86 -13.73 -8.89
N VAL A 118 -16.67 -13.93 -8.34
CA VAL A 118 -15.52 -14.47 -9.06
C VAL A 118 -15.66 -15.98 -9.16
N ASP A 119 -15.98 -16.45 -10.36
CA ASP A 119 -15.99 -17.87 -10.74
C ASP A 119 -14.91 -18.22 -11.78
N ASP A 120 -14.24 -17.21 -12.32
CA ASP A 120 -13.12 -17.33 -13.25
C ASP A 120 -12.10 -16.21 -12.96
N LEU A 121 -10.90 -16.61 -12.52
CA LEU A 121 -9.82 -15.67 -12.16
C LEU A 121 -9.23 -14.93 -13.36
N SER A 122 -9.42 -15.41 -14.58
CA SER A 122 -8.98 -14.67 -15.77
C SER A 122 -9.75 -13.37 -15.98
N LEU A 123 -10.99 -13.30 -15.46
CA LEU A 123 -11.88 -12.15 -15.62
C LEU A 123 -11.64 -11.01 -14.65
N VAL A 124 -10.86 -11.25 -13.60
CA VAL A 124 -10.48 -10.20 -12.66
C VAL A 124 -9.15 -9.53 -13.03
N LYS A 125 -8.46 -10.05 -14.06
CA LYS A 125 -7.16 -9.59 -14.54
C LYS A 125 -7.33 -8.50 -15.60
N TRP A 126 -7.61 -7.29 -15.15
CA TRP A 126 -7.68 -6.11 -16.02
C TRP A 126 -7.32 -4.86 -15.23
N ARG A 127 -6.73 -3.89 -15.93
CA ARG A 127 -6.25 -2.65 -15.33
C ARG A 127 -7.34 -1.58 -15.42
N GLY A 128 -7.57 -0.89 -14.31
CA GLY A 128 -8.40 0.31 -14.30
C GLY A 128 -7.80 1.44 -15.14
N VAL A 129 -8.66 2.33 -15.61
CA VAL A 129 -8.29 3.56 -16.32
C VAL A 129 -8.51 4.71 -15.35
N LYS A 130 -7.40 5.30 -14.90
CA LYS A 130 -7.39 6.38 -13.90
C LYS A 130 -8.33 7.51 -14.32
N GLY A 131 -9.22 7.94 -13.43
CA GLY A 131 -10.20 8.99 -13.70
C GLY A 131 -11.53 8.48 -14.26
N PHE A 132 -11.65 7.18 -14.55
CA PHE A 132 -12.82 6.59 -15.18
C PHE A 132 -13.30 5.32 -14.46
N LEU A 133 -12.40 4.37 -14.24
CA LEU A 133 -12.72 3.02 -13.83
C LEU A 133 -11.56 2.42 -13.02
N ASP A 134 -11.84 1.87 -11.85
CA ASP A 134 -10.88 1.17 -11.01
C ASP A 134 -11.30 -0.29 -10.78
N ASN A 135 -10.33 -1.21 -10.87
CA ASN A 135 -10.50 -2.58 -10.40
C ASN A 135 -10.21 -2.65 -8.90
N LYS A 136 -11.24 -2.84 -8.07
CA LYS A 136 -11.12 -2.95 -6.61
C LYS A 136 -11.16 -4.40 -6.11
N THR A 137 -10.95 -5.38 -6.99
CA THR A 137 -10.94 -6.81 -6.63
C THR A 137 -9.89 -7.12 -5.57
N TYR A 138 -8.68 -6.58 -5.69
CA TYR A 138 -7.59 -6.73 -4.71
C TYR A 138 -7.57 -5.61 -3.67
N GLY A 139 -8.75 -5.14 -3.29
CA GLY A 139 -8.95 -4.10 -2.28
C GLY A 139 -10.29 -4.28 -1.59
N TYR A 140 -10.89 -3.17 -1.19
CA TYR A 140 -12.24 -3.13 -0.63
C TYR A 140 -13.00 -1.91 -1.14
N CYS A 141 -14.32 -2.03 -1.20
CA CYS A 141 -15.23 -0.90 -1.36
C CYS A 141 -15.91 -0.61 -0.03
N ILE A 142 -15.99 0.67 0.33
CA ILE A 142 -16.99 1.13 1.31
C ILE A 142 -18.32 1.01 0.60
N THR A 143 -19.30 0.37 1.22
CA THR A 143 -20.53 -0.06 0.54
C THR A 143 -21.77 0.28 1.35
N TYR A 144 -22.91 0.32 0.66
CA TYR A 144 -24.24 0.39 1.26
C TYR A 144 -24.38 -0.58 2.45
N PRO A 145 -25.07 -0.19 3.54
CA PRO A 145 -25.76 1.09 3.74
C PRO A 145 -24.89 2.16 4.42
N SER A 146 -23.57 2.19 4.15
CA SER A 146 -22.65 3.12 4.82
C SER A 146 -23.03 4.59 4.62
N ARG A 147 -22.86 5.36 5.70
CA ARG A 147 -22.96 6.82 5.74
C ARG A 147 -21.67 7.37 6.33
N LEU A 148 -21.09 8.38 5.70
CA LEU A 148 -19.91 9.06 6.21
C LEU A 148 -20.26 10.48 6.61
N TYR A 149 -19.88 10.87 7.82
CA TYR A 149 -20.09 12.22 8.32
C TYR A 149 -18.78 12.98 8.31
N LEU A 150 -18.74 14.09 7.58
CA LEU A 150 -17.57 14.95 7.48
C LEU A 150 -17.84 16.25 8.23
N LYS A 151 -16.87 16.71 9.03
CA LYS A 151 -16.87 18.03 9.63
C LYS A 151 -15.59 18.76 9.26
N TYR A 152 -15.70 19.89 8.57
CA TYR A 152 -14.53 20.68 8.17
C TYR A 152 -14.88 22.15 8.01
N SER A 153 -14.04 23.04 8.54
CA SER A 153 -14.17 24.49 8.36
C SER A 153 -15.60 25.03 8.59
N GLY A 154 -16.27 24.54 9.64
CA GLY A 154 -17.65 24.93 9.98
C GLY A 154 -18.74 24.27 9.13
N VAL A 155 -18.39 23.43 8.16
CA VAL A 155 -19.31 22.66 7.31
C VAL A 155 -19.50 21.26 7.89
N GLU A 156 -20.75 20.81 7.93
CA GLU A 156 -21.12 19.42 8.16
C GLU A 156 -21.71 18.83 6.88
N GLU A 157 -21.18 17.69 6.43
CA GLU A 157 -21.59 17.02 5.19
C GLU A 157 -21.82 15.54 5.45
N GLU A 158 -22.96 15.01 5.02
CA GLU A 158 -23.26 13.58 5.03
C GLU A 158 -23.08 13.01 3.63
N LEU A 159 -22.29 11.93 3.53
CA LEU A 159 -22.04 11.19 2.30
C LEU A 159 -22.71 9.82 2.38
N VAL A 160 -23.66 9.58 1.48
CA VAL A 160 -24.50 8.38 1.49
C VAL A 160 -24.15 7.46 0.32
N TYR A 161 -24.02 6.17 0.59
CA TYR A 161 -23.97 5.13 -0.45
C TYR A 161 -25.39 4.60 -0.65
N GLU A 162 -25.85 4.57 -1.90
CA GLU A 162 -27.24 4.24 -2.23
C GLU A 162 -27.31 2.98 -3.07
N LYS A 163 -28.02 1.95 -2.59
CA LYS A 163 -28.24 0.73 -3.38
C LYS A 163 -29.19 1.05 -4.55
N LEU A 164 -28.75 0.81 -5.77
CA LEU A 164 -29.56 1.03 -6.99
C LEU A 164 -30.23 -0.26 -7.48
N SER A 165 -29.50 -1.38 -7.36
CA SER A 165 -30.01 -2.70 -7.76
C SER A 165 -31.00 -3.28 -6.73
N LYS A 166 -31.89 -4.17 -7.17
CA LYS A 166 -32.70 -5.01 -6.27
C LYS A 166 -31.92 -6.20 -5.69
N VAL A 167 -30.78 -6.53 -6.28
CA VAL A 167 -29.94 -7.70 -5.94
C VAL A 167 -29.14 -7.42 -4.68
N ASP A 168 -29.14 -8.34 -3.71
CA ASP A 168 -28.26 -8.25 -2.54
C ASP A 168 -26.82 -8.65 -2.88
N LEU A 169 -25.85 -8.15 -2.11
CA LEU A 169 -24.43 -8.37 -2.40
C LEU A 169 -24.08 -9.87 -2.45
N TRP A 170 -24.65 -10.69 -1.56
CA TRP A 170 -24.44 -12.14 -1.55
C TRP A 170 -25.15 -12.88 -2.68
N ASP A 171 -26.10 -12.24 -3.37
CA ASP A 171 -26.84 -12.80 -4.51
C ASP A 171 -26.32 -12.29 -5.85
N THR A 172 -25.28 -11.47 -5.85
CA THR A 172 -24.73 -10.89 -7.08
C THR A 172 -24.29 -11.96 -8.10
N GLY A 173 -24.47 -11.66 -9.38
CA GLY A 173 -24.21 -12.60 -10.47
C GLY A 173 -22.73 -12.95 -10.66
N LYS A 174 -22.49 -14.10 -11.29
CA LYS A 174 -21.14 -14.60 -11.60
C LYS A 174 -20.47 -13.82 -12.73
N ALA A 175 -19.18 -13.52 -12.60
CA ALA A 175 -18.40 -12.75 -13.56
C ALA A 175 -18.42 -13.34 -14.97
N SER A 176 -18.39 -14.67 -15.10
CA SER A 176 -18.48 -15.37 -16.39
C SER A 176 -19.72 -14.98 -17.22
N LYS A 177 -20.86 -14.77 -16.57
CA LYS A 177 -22.12 -14.37 -17.23
C LYS A 177 -22.04 -12.96 -17.85
N TYR A 178 -21.15 -12.11 -17.32
CA TYR A 178 -21.00 -10.71 -17.72
C TYR A 178 -19.74 -10.44 -18.54
N ARG A 179 -19.07 -11.47 -19.10
CA ARG A 179 -17.88 -11.32 -19.96
C ARG A 179 -18.06 -10.25 -21.05
N ARG A 180 -19.21 -10.26 -21.73
CA ARG A 180 -19.50 -9.30 -22.82
C ARG A 180 -19.69 -7.88 -22.28
N ALA A 181 -20.39 -7.73 -21.15
CA ALA A 181 -20.59 -6.44 -20.51
C ALA A 181 -19.27 -5.86 -19.99
N LEU A 182 -18.39 -6.70 -19.40
CA LEU A 182 -17.06 -6.29 -18.97
C LEU A 182 -16.19 -5.87 -20.16
N LYS A 183 -16.17 -6.64 -21.25
CA LYS A 183 -15.42 -6.27 -22.46
C LYS A 183 -15.92 -4.97 -23.07
N TRP A 184 -17.24 -4.77 -23.11
CA TRP A 184 -17.85 -3.53 -23.54
C TRP A 184 -17.37 -2.36 -22.67
N LEU A 185 -17.55 -2.45 -21.34
CA LEU A 185 -17.20 -1.38 -20.41
C LEU A 185 -15.71 -0.99 -20.51
N LEU A 186 -14.82 -1.99 -20.63
CA LEU A 186 -13.40 -1.74 -20.83
C LEU A 186 -13.12 -1.08 -22.19
N GLY A 187 -13.82 -1.50 -23.25
CA GLY A 187 -13.68 -0.90 -24.59
C GLY A 187 -14.05 0.58 -24.63
N GLU A 188 -15.08 1.01 -23.90
CA GLU A 188 -15.50 2.42 -23.84
C GLU A 188 -14.46 3.35 -23.22
N VAL A 189 -13.53 2.81 -22.41
CA VAL A 189 -12.49 3.60 -21.73
C VAL A 189 -11.09 3.29 -22.24
N GLU A 190 -10.97 2.59 -23.38
CA GLU A 190 -9.70 2.07 -23.91
C GLU A 190 -8.92 1.19 -22.90
N GLY A 191 -9.64 0.58 -21.96
CA GLY A 191 -9.10 -0.36 -20.99
C GLY A 191 -8.73 -1.69 -21.66
N TYR A 192 -7.63 -2.29 -21.22
CA TYR A 192 -7.16 -3.58 -21.74
C TYR A 192 -7.00 -4.62 -20.62
N VAL A 193 -7.19 -5.88 -21.00
CA VAL A 193 -6.89 -7.05 -20.16
C VAL A 193 -5.37 -7.09 -19.96
N ALA A 194 -4.94 -7.02 -18.72
CA ALA A 194 -3.55 -7.08 -18.32
C ALA A 194 -3.42 -8.12 -17.22
N ASP A 195 -2.29 -8.82 -17.14
CA ASP A 195 -2.03 -9.79 -16.08
C ASP A 195 -1.83 -9.06 -14.74
N VAL A 196 -2.94 -8.62 -14.15
CA VAL A 196 -2.98 -7.94 -12.86
C VAL A 196 -2.73 -9.00 -11.79
N SER A 197 -1.46 -9.19 -11.47
CA SER A 197 -1.07 -9.88 -10.25
C SER A 197 -1.68 -9.14 -9.05
N PRO A 198 -2.06 -9.81 -7.95
CA PRO A 198 -2.36 -9.18 -6.65
C PRO A 198 -1.26 -8.19 -6.20
N ALA A 199 -0.10 -8.26 -6.85
CA ALA A 199 1.01 -7.35 -6.78
C ALA A 199 0.84 -5.99 -7.49
N GLU A 200 -0.24 -5.61 -8.16
CA GLU A 200 -0.23 -4.29 -8.85
C GLU A 200 -0.43 -3.06 -7.94
N GLY A 201 -0.70 -3.27 -6.64
CA GLY A 201 -0.45 -2.25 -5.62
C GLY A 201 1.00 -2.23 -5.12
N SER A 202 1.89 -2.94 -5.82
CA SER A 202 3.07 -3.53 -5.23
C SER A 202 4.23 -3.46 -6.26
N VAL A 203 5.14 -2.53 -6.01
CA VAL A 203 6.27 -2.32 -6.91
C VAL A 203 7.20 -3.53 -6.76
N LYS A 204 7.24 -4.39 -7.79
CA LYS A 204 8.23 -5.45 -7.87
C LYS A 204 9.59 -4.81 -8.09
N TYR A 205 10.39 -4.73 -7.04
CA TYR A 205 11.75 -4.24 -7.13
C TYR A 205 12.68 -5.36 -7.58
N ASN A 206 13.61 -5.01 -8.46
CA ASN A 206 14.61 -5.93 -8.98
C ASN A 206 15.80 -5.98 -8.02
N CYS A 207 16.13 -7.18 -7.56
CA CYS A 207 17.38 -7.41 -6.85
C CYS A 207 18.51 -7.60 -7.88
N VAL A 208 19.75 -7.42 -7.43
CA VAL A 208 20.92 -7.83 -8.21
C VAL A 208 20.86 -9.34 -8.55
N PRO A 209 21.47 -9.78 -9.66
CA PRO A 209 21.57 -11.19 -10.02
C PRO A 209 22.23 -12.06 -8.94
N GLU A 210 21.90 -13.34 -8.91
CA GLU A 210 22.39 -14.30 -7.90
C GLU A 210 23.93 -14.32 -7.73
N PRO A 211 24.76 -14.23 -8.79
CA PRO A 211 26.21 -14.17 -8.62
C PRO A 211 26.66 -12.94 -7.81
N VAL A 212 26.10 -11.76 -8.11
CA VAL A 212 26.39 -10.51 -7.38
C VAL A 212 25.92 -10.63 -5.93
N GLN A 213 24.73 -11.22 -5.74
CA GLN A 213 24.18 -11.43 -4.40
C GLN A 213 25.10 -12.31 -3.54
N LYS A 214 25.69 -13.38 -4.10
CA LYS A 214 26.65 -14.24 -3.38
C LYS A 214 27.86 -13.45 -2.91
N LEU A 215 28.43 -12.60 -3.76
CA LEU A 215 29.58 -11.76 -3.40
C LEU A 215 29.22 -10.76 -2.29
N VAL A 216 28.11 -10.04 -2.44
CA VAL A 216 27.64 -9.05 -1.45
C VAL A 216 27.30 -9.71 -0.11
N SER A 217 26.76 -10.94 -0.13
CA SER A 217 26.44 -11.68 1.09
C SER A 217 27.66 -12.06 1.95
N GLY A 218 28.85 -12.08 1.35
CA GLY A 218 30.12 -12.34 2.03
C GLY A 218 30.75 -11.12 2.69
N LEU A 219 30.22 -9.92 2.46
CA LEU A 219 30.77 -8.69 3.04
C LEU A 219 30.52 -8.61 4.55
N SER A 220 31.48 -8.06 5.29
CA SER A 220 31.23 -7.61 6.66
C SER A 220 30.18 -6.49 6.66
N LEU A 221 29.50 -6.27 7.80
CA LEU A 221 28.43 -5.29 7.84
C LEU A 221 28.89 -3.87 7.48
N ASN A 222 30.09 -3.48 7.93
CA ASN A 222 30.64 -2.14 7.63
C ASN A 222 30.95 -1.97 6.13
N ARG A 223 31.43 -3.03 5.46
CA ARG A 223 31.63 -3.02 4.01
C ARG A 223 30.32 -3.01 3.24
N LEU A 224 29.30 -3.72 3.74
CA LEU A 224 27.96 -3.66 3.18
C LEU A 224 27.37 -2.25 3.27
N LEU A 225 27.54 -1.57 4.41
CA LEU A 225 27.11 -0.17 4.57
C LEU A 225 27.89 0.77 3.64
N LEU A 226 29.17 0.50 3.38
CA LEU A 226 29.99 1.32 2.49
C LEU A 226 29.55 1.17 1.04
N LEU A 227 29.36 -0.08 0.59
CA LEU A 227 28.77 -0.37 -0.70
C LEU A 227 27.41 0.32 -0.86
N PHE A 228 26.59 0.27 0.18
CA PHE A 228 25.28 0.91 0.15
C PHE A 228 25.36 2.43 0.06
N GLN A 229 26.30 3.08 0.76
CA GLN A 229 26.57 4.52 0.60
C GLN A 229 26.92 4.86 -0.86
N LEU A 230 27.87 4.12 -1.45
CA LEU A 230 28.30 4.35 -2.84
C LEU A 230 27.14 4.17 -3.84
N VAL A 231 26.30 3.16 -3.64
CA VAL A 231 25.09 2.97 -4.45
C VAL A 231 24.10 4.12 -4.25
N CYS A 232 23.97 4.64 -3.03
CA CYS A 232 23.12 5.80 -2.77
C CYS A 232 23.67 7.07 -3.45
N ASP A 233 25.00 7.25 -3.49
CA ASP A 233 25.64 8.34 -4.21
C ASP A 233 25.35 8.26 -5.71
N GLU A 234 25.51 7.07 -6.30
CA GLU A 234 25.26 6.81 -7.73
C GLU A 234 23.82 7.16 -8.14
N VAL A 235 22.83 6.89 -7.28
CA VAL A 235 21.41 7.23 -7.56
C VAL A 235 21.01 8.65 -7.12
N GLY A 236 21.97 9.48 -6.71
CA GLY A 236 21.76 10.86 -6.29
C GLY A 236 21.01 11.00 -4.96
N CYS A 237 21.17 10.03 -4.05
CA CYS A 237 20.56 9.98 -2.72
C CYS A 237 21.58 9.95 -1.57
N GLY A 238 22.88 9.98 -1.86
CA GLY A 238 23.98 9.96 -0.89
C GLY A 238 23.80 10.86 0.32
N ARG A 239 23.68 12.17 0.06
CA ARG A 239 23.46 13.18 1.11
C ARG A 239 22.16 12.99 1.89
N CYS A 240 21.17 12.29 1.31
CA CYS A 240 19.92 12.00 2.00
C CYS A 240 20.07 10.86 3.03
N VAL A 241 20.99 9.93 2.81
CA VAL A 241 21.21 8.75 3.67
C VAL A 241 22.36 8.93 4.65
N GLU A 242 23.25 9.90 4.41
CA GLU A 242 24.49 10.16 5.15
C GLU A 242 24.32 10.13 6.68
N TYR A 243 23.35 10.87 7.23
CA TYR A 243 23.08 10.87 8.67
C TYR A 243 22.74 9.47 9.20
N TYR A 244 21.87 8.73 8.49
CA TYR A 244 21.43 7.42 8.96
C TYR A 244 22.58 6.42 8.93
N LEU A 245 23.42 6.48 7.88
CA LEU A 245 24.58 5.61 7.77
C LEU A 245 25.63 5.97 8.81
N SER A 246 25.87 7.25 9.09
CA SER A 246 26.79 7.67 10.16
C SER A 246 26.38 7.10 11.52
N GLN A 247 25.08 7.16 11.87
CA GLN A 247 24.57 6.58 13.12
C GLN A 247 24.73 5.06 13.16
N LEU A 248 24.50 4.37 12.02
CA LEU A 248 24.67 2.92 11.92
C LEU A 248 26.15 2.50 12.08
N TYR A 249 27.09 3.31 11.60
CA TYR A 249 28.52 3.08 11.81
C TYR A 249 28.93 3.32 13.27
N SER A 250 28.45 4.38 13.90
CA SER A 250 28.78 4.71 15.30
C SER A 250 27.97 3.92 16.33
N SER A 251 26.94 3.17 15.90
CA SER A 251 25.96 2.52 16.78
C SER A 251 25.21 3.48 17.71
N GLU A 252 25.14 4.75 17.32
CA GLU A 252 24.41 5.80 18.03
C GLU A 252 22.92 5.78 17.66
N PRO A 253 22.02 6.24 18.55
CA PRO A 253 20.59 6.29 18.26
C PRO A 253 20.24 7.22 17.09
N ILE A 254 19.41 6.73 16.16
CA ILE A 254 18.84 7.53 15.08
C ILE A 254 17.68 8.36 15.64
N GLU A 255 17.85 9.68 15.67
CA GLU A 255 16.82 10.60 16.13
C GLU A 255 15.73 10.79 15.06
N LEU A 256 14.47 10.55 15.45
CA LEU A 256 13.30 10.60 14.57
C LEU A 256 12.15 11.38 15.22
N LYS A 257 11.79 12.53 14.62
CA LYS A 257 10.58 13.30 14.93
C LYS A 257 9.40 12.62 14.26
N ASN A 258 8.27 12.49 14.95
CA ASN A 258 7.06 11.91 14.40
C ASN A 258 6.20 13.01 13.74
N PRO A 259 6.20 13.19 12.41
CA PRO A 259 5.51 14.30 11.75
C PRO A 259 3.99 14.13 11.63
N ALA A 260 3.34 13.47 12.59
CA ALA A 260 1.95 13.06 12.56
C ALA A 260 1.64 11.83 11.67
N TYR A 261 1.58 10.67 12.32
CA TYR A 261 0.48 9.72 12.11
C TYR A 261 -0.11 9.39 13.49
N PRO A 262 -1.38 9.72 13.79
CA PRO A 262 -2.02 9.34 15.06
C PRO A 262 -2.33 7.84 15.00
N THR A 263 -1.32 7.04 15.31
CA THR A 263 -1.41 5.64 15.71
C THR A 263 -0.29 5.39 16.72
N SER A 264 -0.55 4.57 17.72
CA SER A 264 0.31 4.21 18.85
C SER A 264 1.64 3.52 18.52
N VAL A 265 2.09 3.53 17.26
CA VAL A 265 3.46 3.25 16.82
C VAL A 265 3.73 4.13 15.57
N PRO A 266 4.83 4.90 15.48
CA PRO A 266 5.00 5.91 14.44
C PRO A 266 5.19 5.28 13.05
N ARG A 267 4.25 5.50 12.13
CA ARG A 267 4.33 4.98 10.73
C ARG A 267 5.48 5.60 9.91
N GLY A 268 6.00 6.75 10.32
CA GLY A 268 7.13 7.42 9.65
C GLY A 268 8.45 6.65 9.80
N LEU A 269 8.67 6.02 10.95
CA LEU A 269 9.88 5.26 11.28
C LEU A 269 10.06 3.99 10.46
N HIS A 270 8.98 3.23 10.29
CA HIS A 270 8.97 2.01 9.46
C HIS A 270 9.34 2.31 8.00
N THR A 271 8.98 3.49 7.49
CA THR A 271 9.22 3.80 6.08
C THR A 271 10.70 4.16 5.83
N VAL A 272 11.32 5.02 6.64
CA VAL A 272 12.72 5.37 6.39
C VAL A 272 13.65 4.18 6.66
N LEU A 273 13.52 3.55 7.83
CA LEU A 273 14.44 2.50 8.24
C LEU A 273 14.15 1.17 7.55
N GLU A 274 12.91 0.67 7.60
CA GLU A 274 12.60 -0.64 7.04
C GLU A 274 12.45 -0.60 5.52
N VAL A 275 11.88 0.46 4.98
CA VAL A 275 11.69 0.53 3.52
C VAL A 275 12.92 1.08 2.83
N GLU A 276 13.33 2.31 3.13
CA GLU A 276 14.36 2.95 2.32
C GLU A 276 15.74 2.31 2.57
N LEU A 277 16.15 2.16 3.84
CA LEU A 277 17.47 1.63 4.17
C LEU A 277 17.55 0.10 4.02
N LEU A 278 16.78 -0.67 4.80
CA LEU A 278 16.85 -2.13 4.74
C LEU A 278 16.39 -2.67 3.37
N GLY A 279 15.34 -2.06 2.78
CA GLY A 279 14.90 -2.40 1.42
C GLY A 279 16.00 -2.15 0.38
N GLY A 280 16.66 -1.00 0.42
CA GLY A 280 17.78 -0.69 -0.47
C GLY A 280 18.94 -1.67 -0.34
N LEU A 281 19.35 -1.99 0.90
CA LEU A 281 20.37 -2.98 1.20
C LEU A 281 20.04 -4.38 0.64
N ARG A 282 18.77 -4.78 0.73
CA ARG A 282 18.32 -6.06 0.17
C ARG A 282 18.42 -6.10 -1.35
N LEU A 283 18.07 -5.00 -2.03
CA LEU A 283 18.12 -4.90 -3.49
C LEU A 283 19.55 -5.03 -4.02
N ILE A 284 20.53 -4.49 -3.31
CA ILE A 284 21.95 -4.61 -3.68
C ILE A 284 22.58 -5.96 -3.32
N GLY A 285 21.86 -6.83 -2.59
CA GLY A 285 22.27 -8.22 -2.37
C GLY A 285 22.52 -8.64 -0.91
N ALA A 286 22.18 -7.81 0.08
CA ALA A 286 22.34 -8.18 1.49
C ALA A 286 21.61 -9.48 1.87
N SER A 287 22.28 -10.32 2.65
CA SER A 287 21.77 -11.59 3.17
C SER A 287 20.82 -11.39 4.36
N PRO A 288 19.98 -12.40 4.69
CA PRO A 288 19.10 -12.31 5.86
C PRO A 288 19.89 -12.05 7.15
N LYS A 289 21.03 -12.74 7.30
CA LYS A 289 21.90 -12.64 8.46
C LYS A 289 22.48 -11.23 8.63
N GLN A 290 22.96 -10.61 7.54
CA GLN A 290 23.46 -9.23 7.57
C GLN A 290 22.35 -8.23 7.94
N LEU A 291 21.13 -8.42 7.41
CA LEU A 291 20.00 -7.56 7.73
C LEU A 291 19.54 -7.72 9.19
N GLU A 292 19.52 -8.95 9.71
CA GLU A 292 19.23 -9.22 11.12
C GLU A 292 20.27 -8.60 12.06
N GLU A 293 21.56 -8.73 11.72
CA GLU A 293 22.65 -8.07 12.45
C GLU A 293 22.49 -6.55 12.43
N LEU A 294 22.16 -5.95 11.28
CA LEU A 294 21.95 -4.52 11.17
C LEU A 294 20.74 -4.05 11.99
N CYS A 295 19.61 -4.77 11.94
CA CYS A 295 18.44 -4.46 12.75
C CYS A 295 18.79 -4.42 14.24
N SER A 296 19.65 -5.32 14.71
CA SER A 296 20.09 -5.33 16.11
C SER A 296 20.89 -4.08 16.52
N ARG A 297 21.52 -3.39 15.56
CA ARG A 297 22.25 -2.13 15.80
C ARG A 297 21.35 -0.90 15.75
N ILE A 298 20.15 -1.01 15.18
CA ILE A 298 19.24 0.12 15.05
C ILE A 298 18.60 0.45 16.40
N LYS A 299 19.10 1.53 16.99
CA LYS A 299 18.45 2.26 18.08
C LYS A 299 17.85 3.53 17.52
N TYR A 300 16.72 3.97 18.05
CA TYR A 300 16.11 5.22 17.62
C TYR A 300 15.39 5.94 18.76
N THR A 301 15.26 7.26 18.64
CA THR A 301 14.54 8.08 19.61
C THR A 301 13.32 8.73 18.97
N VAL A 302 12.20 8.74 19.72
CA VAL A 302 10.95 9.40 19.32
C VAL A 302 10.50 10.30 20.46
N ASP A 303 10.43 11.60 20.21
CA ASP A 303 10.02 12.60 21.21
C ASP A 303 10.78 12.43 22.54
N GLY A 304 12.09 12.15 22.46
CA GLY A 304 12.99 11.96 23.59
C GLY A 304 12.96 10.56 24.26
N LYS A 305 12.15 9.62 23.77
CA LYS A 305 12.12 8.24 24.26
C LYS A 305 12.90 7.31 23.35
N GLU A 306 13.76 6.47 23.93
CA GLU A 306 14.54 5.49 23.18
C GLU A 306 13.74 4.21 22.91
N TYR A 307 13.99 3.63 21.76
CA TYR A 307 13.40 2.38 21.29
C TYR A 307 14.45 1.56 20.54
N SER A 308 14.31 0.24 20.58
CA SER A 308 15.05 -0.68 19.73
C SER A 308 14.13 -1.23 18.63
N MET A 309 14.72 -1.60 17.50
CA MET A 309 13.99 -2.32 16.47
C MET A 309 13.83 -3.79 16.92
N GLU A 310 12.60 -4.22 17.24
CA GLU A 310 12.32 -5.63 17.51
C GLU A 310 12.63 -6.49 16.28
N THR A 311 13.06 -7.73 16.45
CA THR A 311 13.49 -8.64 15.36
C THR A 311 12.34 -9.38 14.64
N PRO A 312 11.31 -8.71 14.09
CA PRO A 312 10.62 -9.20 12.89
C PRO A 312 10.49 -8.28 11.63
N PRO A 313 11.25 -7.18 11.42
CA PRO A 313 11.25 -6.41 10.16
C PRO A 313 11.95 -7.11 9.00
N ALA A 314 13.02 -7.88 9.24
CA ALA A 314 13.73 -8.59 8.16
C ALA A 314 12.83 -9.61 7.45
N ARG A 315 12.02 -10.37 8.20
CA ARG A 315 10.99 -11.28 7.63
C ARG A 315 9.91 -10.53 6.85
N ASN A 316 9.50 -9.35 7.31
CA ASN A 316 8.60 -8.48 6.56
C ASN A 316 9.27 -7.93 5.30
N LEU A 317 10.59 -7.68 5.33
CA LEU A 317 11.38 -7.32 4.17
C LEU A 317 11.40 -8.42 3.11
N TYR A 318 11.60 -9.69 3.51
CA TYR A 318 11.49 -10.85 2.60
C TYR A 318 10.11 -10.96 1.96
N TYR A 319 9.07 -10.68 2.74
CA TYR A 319 7.70 -10.68 2.24
C TYR A 319 7.44 -9.50 1.28
N ASN A 320 7.98 -8.32 1.59
CA ASN A 320 7.66 -7.06 0.92
C ASN A 320 8.52 -6.74 -0.32
N THR A 321 9.81 -7.09 -0.30
CA THR A 321 10.74 -6.80 -1.41
C THR A 321 10.70 -7.86 -2.51
N LEU A 322 10.53 -9.15 -2.17
CA LEU A 322 10.58 -10.26 -3.15
C LEU A 322 9.22 -10.59 -3.78
N ARG A 323 8.10 -10.31 -3.10
CA ARG A 323 6.74 -10.53 -3.62
C ARG A 323 6.06 -9.24 -4.09
N GLY A 324 6.83 -8.16 -4.14
CA GLY A 324 6.39 -6.85 -4.59
C GLY A 324 5.52 -6.08 -3.61
N THR A 325 5.04 -6.64 -2.48
CA THR A 325 3.92 -6.14 -1.64
C THR A 325 4.06 -4.75 -1.01
N TYR A 326 4.93 -3.88 -1.53
CA TYR A 326 4.97 -2.44 -1.28
C TYR A 326 3.67 -1.75 -1.68
N SER A 327 2.64 -1.90 -0.86
CA SER A 327 1.56 -0.93 -0.76
C SER A 327 2.07 0.32 -0.04
N ILE A 328 3.11 0.95 -0.57
CA ILE A 328 3.50 2.29 -0.12
C ILE A 328 2.62 3.25 -0.88
N ALA A 329 1.43 3.43 -0.30
CA ALA A 329 0.63 4.61 -0.45
C ALA A 329 1.39 5.82 0.12
N LEU A 330 2.48 6.24 -0.53
CA LEU A 330 3.00 7.60 -0.41
C LEU A 330 2.51 8.35 -1.62
N LYS A 331 1.49 9.18 -1.39
CA LYS A 331 0.97 10.13 -2.36
C LYS A 331 2.01 11.22 -2.61
N GLY A 332 3.03 10.90 -3.42
CA GLY A 332 3.84 11.89 -4.16
C GLY A 332 5.06 12.52 -3.48
N LEU A 333 5.54 12.06 -2.31
CA LEU A 333 6.73 12.63 -1.64
C LEU A 333 7.72 11.56 -1.12
N CYS A 334 9.01 11.83 -1.22
CA CYS A 334 10.12 10.98 -0.76
C CYS A 334 10.26 10.94 0.78
N PRO A 335 10.25 9.76 1.44
CA PRO A 335 10.40 9.63 2.90
C PRO A 335 11.66 10.24 3.48
N LEU A 336 12.81 10.03 2.83
CA LEU A 336 14.11 10.56 3.28
C LEU A 336 14.11 12.10 3.28
N MET A 337 13.52 12.71 2.24
CA MET A 337 13.39 14.16 2.14
C MET A 337 12.54 14.72 3.29
N VAL A 338 11.38 14.10 3.56
CA VAL A 338 10.48 14.51 4.65
C VAL A 338 11.19 14.37 6.00
N ALA A 339 11.83 13.22 6.25
CA ALA A 339 12.54 12.98 7.49
C ALA A 339 13.68 13.99 7.70
N ASN A 340 14.52 14.21 6.70
CA ASN A 340 15.61 15.17 6.82
C ASN A 340 15.12 16.61 7.04
N SER A 341 14.02 17.00 6.38
CA SER A 341 13.43 18.33 6.56
C SER A 341 12.98 18.58 8.00
N LEU A 342 12.40 17.58 8.67
CA LEU A 342 11.91 17.72 10.05
C LEU A 342 13.03 17.91 11.09
N HIS A 343 14.21 17.38 10.78
CA HIS A 343 15.39 17.47 11.64
C HIS A 343 16.34 18.60 11.25
N GLY A 344 15.99 19.44 10.27
CA GLY A 344 16.91 20.48 9.77
C GLY A 344 18.18 19.90 9.14
N ARG A 345 18.11 18.66 8.64
CA ARG A 345 19.20 17.97 7.94
C ARG A 345 19.16 18.29 6.44
N TYR A 346 19.97 17.60 5.64
CA TYR A 346 20.02 17.82 4.20
C TYR A 346 18.65 17.65 3.50
N VAL A 347 18.17 18.72 2.86
CA VAL A 347 16.98 18.72 2.01
C VAL A 347 17.41 19.06 0.57
N PRO A 348 17.06 18.25 -0.44
CA PRO A 348 17.33 18.58 -1.84
C PRO A 348 16.61 19.87 -2.25
N ARG A 349 17.23 20.68 -3.11
CA ARG A 349 16.68 21.97 -3.57
C ARG A 349 15.36 21.82 -4.34
N THR A 350 15.15 20.68 -4.97
CA THR A 350 13.95 20.36 -5.75
C THR A 350 13.12 19.30 -5.02
N LEU A 351 11.79 19.41 -5.13
CA LEU A 351 10.86 18.44 -4.56
C LEU A 351 11.13 17.03 -5.12
N CYS A 352 11.47 16.09 -4.24
CA CYS A 352 11.71 14.70 -4.62
C CYS A 352 10.45 13.87 -4.45
N THR A 353 9.93 13.33 -5.55
CA THR A 353 8.70 12.52 -5.59
C THR A 353 8.98 11.01 -5.70
N SER A 354 10.26 10.60 -5.74
CA SER A 354 10.70 9.21 -5.85
C SER A 354 11.37 8.71 -4.56
N THR A 355 11.20 7.42 -4.27
CA THR A 355 11.85 6.73 -3.13
C THR A 355 13.27 6.26 -3.49
N LEU A 356 14.11 6.01 -2.48
CA LEU A 356 15.44 5.43 -2.67
C LEU A 356 15.33 4.03 -3.26
N VAL A 357 14.44 3.19 -2.71
CA VAL A 357 14.23 1.81 -3.22
C VAL A 357 13.85 1.76 -4.70
N LYS A 358 13.06 2.73 -5.21
CA LYS A 358 12.73 2.82 -6.64
C LYS A 358 13.97 3.13 -7.48
N LYS A 359 14.80 4.06 -7.03
CA LYS A 359 16.01 4.45 -7.74
C LYS A 359 17.06 3.34 -7.73
N VAL A 360 17.29 2.71 -6.57
CA VAL A 360 18.19 1.56 -6.44
C VAL A 360 17.70 0.39 -7.28
N SER A 361 16.40 0.08 -7.24
CA SER A 361 15.82 -0.97 -8.10
C SER A 361 15.98 -0.67 -9.60
N SER A 362 15.93 0.60 -10.00
CA SER A 362 16.17 1.00 -11.39
C SER A 362 17.63 0.77 -11.76
N LEU A 363 18.57 1.10 -10.87
CA LEU A 363 20.00 0.86 -11.07
C LEU A 363 20.30 -0.63 -11.17
N THR A 364 19.79 -1.46 -10.26
CA THR A 364 20.01 -2.92 -10.28
C THR A 364 19.41 -3.57 -11.52
N GLN A 365 18.30 -3.05 -12.05
CA GLN A 365 17.66 -3.54 -13.27
C GLN A 365 18.41 -3.12 -14.53
N ASN A 366 18.76 -1.84 -14.64
CA ASN A 366 19.22 -1.25 -15.90
C ASN A 366 20.75 -1.25 -16.02
N ASN A 367 21.48 -1.32 -14.90
CA ASN A 367 22.93 -1.30 -14.87
C ASN A 367 23.50 -2.15 -13.69
N PRO A 368 23.31 -3.47 -13.71
CA PRO A 368 23.84 -4.35 -12.66
C PRO A 368 25.37 -4.36 -12.61
N LEU A 369 26.06 -4.06 -13.72
CA LEU A 369 27.52 -3.95 -13.78
C LEU A 369 28.04 -2.81 -12.89
N LYS A 370 27.30 -1.71 -12.75
CA LYS A 370 27.68 -0.62 -11.86
C LYS A 370 27.77 -1.07 -10.40
N ILE A 371 26.91 -1.99 -9.96
CA ILE A 371 26.99 -2.54 -8.60
C ILE A 371 28.26 -3.38 -8.41
N LEU A 372 28.69 -4.11 -9.46
CA LEU A 372 29.95 -4.86 -9.42
C LEU A 372 31.17 -3.94 -9.36
N GLU A 373 31.18 -2.87 -10.16
CA GLU A 373 32.24 -1.85 -10.13
C GLU A 373 32.39 -1.21 -8.72
N LEU A 374 31.26 -0.84 -8.10
CA LEU A 374 31.26 -0.29 -6.75
C LEU A 374 31.66 -1.34 -5.69
N LEU A 375 31.32 -2.61 -5.91
CA LEU A 375 31.72 -3.71 -5.05
C LEU A 375 33.23 -3.96 -5.13
N GLU A 376 33.82 -3.92 -6.33
CA GLU A 376 35.27 -4.01 -6.54
C GLU A 376 35.98 -2.90 -5.78
N ALA A 377 35.52 -1.65 -5.91
CA ALA A 377 36.07 -0.53 -5.15
C ALA A 377 36.04 -0.74 -3.62
N VAL A 378 34.96 -1.34 -3.09
CA VAL A 378 34.85 -1.68 -1.66
C VAL A 378 35.83 -2.79 -1.24
N LEU A 379 36.11 -3.74 -2.13
CA LEU A 379 37.04 -4.83 -1.87
C LEU A 379 38.51 -4.37 -2.01
N GLU A 380 38.82 -3.46 -2.93
CA GLU A 380 40.17 -2.95 -3.17
C GLU A 380 40.71 -2.04 -2.05
N LEU A 381 39.82 -1.40 -1.29
CA LEU A 381 40.14 -0.56 -0.12
C LEU A 381 40.86 -1.31 1.01
N GLU A 382 41.07 -2.62 0.88
CA GLU A 382 41.84 -3.44 1.82
C GLU A 382 43.10 -4.09 1.24
N THR A 383 43.37 -3.93 -0.05
CA THR A 383 44.66 -4.33 -0.65
C THR A 383 45.71 -3.23 -0.56
N ARG A 384 45.38 -2.09 0.04
CA ARG A 384 46.25 -0.96 0.37
C ARG A 384 46.08 -0.64 1.85
#